data_AF-A0A7C8BSX5-F1
#
_entry.id   AF-A0A7C8BSX5-F1
#
_cell.length_a   1.000
_cell.length_b   1.000
_cell.length_c   1.000
_cell.angle_alpha   90.00
_cell.angle_beta   90.00
_cell.angle_gamma   90.00
#
_symmetry.space_group_name_H-M   'P 1'
#
loop_
_entity.id
_entity.type
_entity.pdbx_description
1 polymer ?
#
loop_
_entity_poly.entity_id
_entity_poly.type
_entity_poly.pdbx_seq_one_letter_code
_entity_poly.pdbx_strand_id
1 'polypeptide(L)'
;MPLAAVVALANPLFVPLGQTVLFTYAGGRPYTAEALACGAMVAALLAAVLWWFASFNRVMDTVKLLYLFGRFAPAVSLTLTLVLRLVPSFGRRASAVAEARAGIGLGRGSGTKVPAIARVREATVVLASVSAWSLEHGMATAGAMESRGFGTGRRTTVPCWSFRWRDGAALGLMGALAAVVVAGAALGATEATFFPRVAMPAAEPMFGASLAAYGLLLLLPALVMGRERLRWHFSRARR
;
A
#
# COMPACT_ATOMS: atom_id res chain seq x y z
N MET A 1 2.36 5.89 -11.48
CA MET A 1 3.20 6.75 -12.34
C MET A 1 2.47 7.44 -13.49
N PRO A 2 1.47 6.86 -14.21
CA PRO A 2 0.73 7.65 -15.21
C PRO A 2 -0.12 8.77 -14.59
N LEU A 3 -0.71 8.54 -13.42
CA LEU A 3 -1.55 9.52 -12.72
C LEU A 3 -0.80 10.81 -12.33
N ALA A 4 0.45 10.71 -11.87
CA ALA A 4 1.25 11.87 -11.46
C ALA A 4 1.59 12.78 -12.66
N ALA A 5 1.85 12.20 -13.83
CA ALA A 5 2.07 12.94 -15.06
C ALA A 5 0.81 13.68 -15.52
N VAL A 6 -0.36 13.07 -15.38
CA VAL A 6 -1.65 13.72 -15.67
C VAL A 6 -1.89 14.90 -14.74
N VAL A 7 -1.61 14.76 -13.44
CA VAL A 7 -1.78 15.85 -12.46
C VAL A 7 -0.81 17.02 -12.73
N ALA A 8 0.45 16.72 -13.06
CA ALA A 8 1.45 17.73 -13.39
C ALA A 8 1.05 18.57 -14.63
N LEU A 9 0.48 17.91 -15.65
CA LEU A 9 0.07 18.56 -16.91
C LEU A 9 -1.30 19.23 -16.82
N ALA A 10 -2.19 18.74 -15.95
CA ALA A 10 -3.51 19.31 -15.74
C ALA A 10 -3.45 20.63 -14.95
N ASN A 11 -2.53 20.76 -13.98
CA ASN A 11 -2.48 21.93 -13.08
C ASN A 11 -2.32 23.29 -13.82
N PRO A 12 -1.44 23.41 -14.85
CA PRO A 12 -1.34 24.62 -15.66
C PRO A 12 -2.57 24.94 -16.52
N LEU A 13 -3.45 23.96 -16.76
CA LEU A 13 -4.64 24.11 -17.58
C LEU A 13 -5.81 24.79 -16.81
N PHE A 14 -5.79 24.70 -15.47
CA PHE A 14 -6.85 25.20 -14.61
C PHE A 14 -6.52 26.53 -13.92
N VAL A 15 -5.24 26.85 -13.66
CA VAL A 15 -4.85 28.04 -12.87
C VAL A 15 -3.87 28.96 -13.63
N PRO A 16 -4.36 30.02 -14.31
CA PRO A 16 -3.52 30.99 -15.01
C PRO A 16 -3.11 32.18 -14.10
N LEU A 17 -2.32 31.93 -13.06
CA LEU A 17 -1.92 32.96 -12.05
C LEU A 17 -0.41 33.28 -12.00
N GLY A 18 0.31 33.16 -13.12
CA GLY A 18 1.76 33.44 -13.18
C GLY A 18 2.13 34.68 -14.00
N GLN A 19 3.26 35.32 -13.66
CA GLN A 19 3.76 36.52 -14.35
C GLN A 19 4.62 36.17 -15.58
N THR A 20 5.23 34.97 -15.62
CA THR A 20 6.03 34.50 -16.76
C THR A 20 5.25 33.57 -17.69
N VAL A 21 4.72 34.14 -18.76
CA VAL A 21 3.96 33.41 -19.79
C VAL A 21 4.91 32.73 -20.77
N LEU A 22 4.79 31.40 -20.91
CA LEU A 22 5.56 30.62 -21.89
C LEU A 22 4.86 30.57 -23.25
N PHE A 23 3.58 30.19 -23.27
CA PHE A 23 2.78 30.12 -24.49
C PHE A 23 1.31 30.44 -24.18
N THR A 24 0.59 31.02 -25.13
CA THR A 24 -0.85 31.27 -25.01
C THR A 24 -1.62 30.19 -25.76
N TYR A 25 -2.60 29.56 -25.11
CA TYR A 25 -3.43 28.52 -25.71
C TYR A 25 -4.92 28.89 -25.67
N ALA A 26 -5.68 28.34 -26.63
CA ALA A 26 -7.14 28.41 -26.76
C ALA A 26 -7.78 29.75 -26.34
N GLY A 27 -7.68 30.76 -27.21
CA GLY A 27 -8.41 32.02 -27.05
C GLY A 27 -7.78 33.04 -26.10
N GLY A 28 -6.48 32.94 -25.81
CA GLY A 28 -5.72 33.97 -25.07
C GLY A 28 -5.43 33.63 -23.60
N ARG A 29 -5.58 32.37 -23.18
CA ARG A 29 -5.24 31.96 -21.80
C ARG A 29 -3.71 31.77 -21.67
N PRO A 30 -3.04 32.45 -20.73
CA PRO A 30 -1.58 32.35 -20.57
C PRO A 30 -1.19 31.05 -19.86
N TYR A 31 -0.32 30.26 -20.47
CA TYR A 31 0.36 29.14 -19.83
C TYR A 31 1.61 29.66 -19.12
N THR A 32 1.68 29.50 -17.79
CA THR A 32 2.71 30.16 -16.96
C THR A 32 3.69 29.15 -16.39
N ALA A 33 4.98 29.52 -16.30
CA ALA A 33 6.01 28.63 -15.73
C ALA A 33 5.74 28.31 -14.25
N GLU A 34 5.17 29.27 -13.52
CA GLU A 34 4.85 29.14 -12.10
C GLU A 34 3.76 28.08 -11.87
N ALA A 35 2.75 28.02 -12.75
CA ALA A 35 1.71 26.99 -12.67
C ALA A 35 2.25 25.58 -12.99
N LEU A 36 3.24 25.48 -13.87
CA LEU A 36 3.93 24.22 -14.18
C LEU A 36 4.85 23.78 -13.03
N ALA A 37 5.60 24.69 -12.41
CA ALA A 37 6.42 24.40 -11.24
C ALA A 37 5.58 23.94 -10.04
N CYS A 38 4.46 24.64 -9.79
CA CYS A 38 3.49 24.24 -8.77
C CYS A 38 2.86 22.87 -9.08
N GLY A 39 2.49 22.63 -10.35
CA GLY A 39 1.95 21.34 -10.78
C GLY A 39 2.95 20.19 -10.63
N ALA A 40 4.22 20.43 -10.98
CA ALA A 40 5.31 19.47 -10.79
C ALA A 40 5.57 19.18 -9.30
N MET A 41 5.51 20.20 -8.44
CA MET A 41 5.64 20.03 -6.99
C MET A 41 4.50 19.16 -6.44
N VAL A 42 3.24 19.48 -6.76
CA VAL A 42 2.07 18.70 -6.32
C VAL A 42 2.13 17.26 -6.85
N ALA A 43 2.55 17.07 -8.10
CA ALA A 43 2.75 15.74 -8.67
C ALA A 43 3.87 14.96 -7.96
N ALA A 44 4.96 15.61 -7.57
CA ALA A 44 6.04 15.01 -6.80
C ALA A 44 5.57 14.61 -5.39
N LEU A 45 4.80 15.46 -4.70
CA LEU A 45 4.16 15.13 -3.42
C LEU A 45 3.22 13.92 -3.54
N LEU A 46 2.37 13.89 -4.57
CA LEU A 46 1.47 12.76 -4.81
C LEU A 46 2.26 11.47 -5.09
N ALA A 47 3.30 11.54 -5.92
CA ALA A 47 4.15 10.40 -6.22
C ALA A 47 4.86 9.87 -4.96
N ALA A 48 5.36 10.76 -4.11
CA ALA A 48 5.95 10.43 -2.82
C ALA A 48 4.97 9.70 -1.88
N VAL A 49 3.75 10.21 -1.73
CA VAL A 49 2.70 9.58 -0.93
C VAL A 49 2.36 8.18 -1.45
N LEU A 50 2.14 8.05 -2.77
CA LEU A 50 1.87 6.75 -3.39
C LEU A 50 3.02 5.76 -3.21
N TRP A 51 4.27 6.23 -3.25
CA TRP A 51 5.44 5.40 -3.00
C TRP A 51 5.45 4.90 -1.55
N TRP A 52 5.20 5.78 -0.59
CA TRP A 52 5.07 5.41 0.82
C TRP A 52 3.97 4.36 1.04
N PHE A 53 2.80 4.53 0.43
CA PHE A 53 1.72 3.54 0.46
C PHE A 53 2.10 2.21 -0.19
N ALA A 54 2.83 2.24 -1.31
CA ALA A 54 3.30 1.02 -1.96
C ALA A 54 4.33 0.27 -1.10
N SER A 55 5.25 0.99 -0.47
CA SER A 55 6.20 0.42 0.49
C SER A 55 5.47 -0.16 1.71
N PHE A 56 4.47 0.55 2.24
CA PHE A 56 3.63 0.06 3.33
C PHE A 56 2.90 -1.24 2.96
N ASN A 57 2.20 -1.28 1.84
CA ASN A 57 1.47 -2.47 1.38
C ASN A 57 2.37 -3.67 1.12
N ARG A 58 3.63 -3.45 0.76
CA ARG A 58 4.59 -4.53 0.54
C ARG A 58 5.16 -5.11 1.83
N VAL A 59 5.36 -4.27 2.85
CA VAL A 59 5.90 -4.70 4.15
C VAL A 59 4.79 -5.28 5.03
N MET A 60 3.59 -4.72 4.91
CA MET A 60 2.47 -4.99 5.79
C MET A 60 1.52 -6.02 5.18
N ASP A 61 1.70 -7.28 5.59
CA ASP A 61 0.78 -8.36 5.26
C ASP A 61 -0.53 -8.24 6.04
N THR A 62 -1.64 -8.74 5.50
CA THR A 62 -2.94 -8.73 6.16
C THR A 62 -2.91 -9.42 7.54
N VAL A 63 -2.04 -10.41 7.70
CA VAL A 63 -1.81 -11.11 8.98
C VAL A 63 -1.06 -10.23 10.00
N LYS A 64 -0.15 -9.35 9.55
CA LYS A 64 0.58 -8.42 10.42
C LYS A 64 -0.32 -7.27 10.90
N LEU A 65 -1.14 -6.71 10.01
CA LEU A 65 -2.16 -5.71 10.40
C LEU A 65 -3.05 -6.28 11.51
N LEU A 66 -3.48 -7.52 11.30
CA LEU A 66 -4.34 -8.19 12.24
C LEU A 66 -3.69 -8.50 13.59
N TYR A 67 -2.42 -8.85 13.57
CA TYR A 67 -1.64 -9.01 14.80
C TYR A 67 -1.52 -7.68 15.57
N LEU A 68 -1.28 -6.57 14.87
CA LEU A 68 -1.12 -5.25 15.47
C LEU A 68 -2.41 -4.75 16.13
N PHE A 69 -3.55 -4.86 15.44
CA PHE A 69 -4.86 -4.51 15.99
C PHE A 69 -5.37 -5.56 16.98
N GLY A 70 -4.86 -6.79 16.90
CA GLY A 70 -5.33 -7.89 17.73
C GLY A 70 -4.99 -7.77 19.20
N ARG A 71 -4.00 -6.94 19.54
CA ARG A 71 -3.67 -6.63 20.94
C ARG A 71 -4.77 -5.85 21.65
N PHE A 72 -5.55 -5.05 20.92
CA PHE A 72 -6.64 -4.26 21.49
C PHE A 72 -7.95 -5.04 21.61
N ALA A 73 -8.19 -6.04 20.76
CA ALA A 73 -9.38 -6.89 20.79
C ALA A 73 -9.08 -8.33 20.31
N PRO A 74 -8.69 -9.25 21.23
CA PRO A 74 -8.29 -10.61 20.88
C PRO A 74 -9.37 -11.44 20.19
N ALA A 75 -10.65 -11.20 20.51
CA ALA A 75 -11.78 -11.88 19.88
C ALA A 75 -11.92 -11.49 18.40
N VAL A 76 -11.86 -10.19 18.10
CA VAL A 76 -11.93 -9.67 16.73
C VAL A 76 -10.72 -10.14 15.92
N SER A 77 -9.53 -10.14 16.54
CA SER A 77 -8.30 -10.62 15.91
C SER A 77 -8.41 -12.06 15.45
N LEU A 78 -8.94 -12.93 16.32
CA LEU A 78 -9.08 -14.33 16.02
C LEU A 78 -10.06 -14.56 14.87
N THR A 79 -11.24 -13.94 14.94
CA THR A 79 -12.26 -14.07 13.89
C THR A 79 -11.73 -13.61 12.54
N LEU A 80 -11.10 -12.44 12.50
CA LEU A 80 -10.53 -11.93 11.26
C LEU A 80 -9.34 -12.80 10.78
N THR A 81 -8.60 -13.46 11.68
CA THR A 81 -7.48 -14.34 11.31
C THR A 81 -8.03 -15.58 10.62
N LEU A 82 -9.10 -16.13 11.20
CA LEU A 82 -9.82 -17.26 10.64
C LEU A 82 -10.37 -16.89 9.25
N VAL A 83 -11.08 -15.76 9.13
CA VAL A 83 -11.63 -15.28 7.84
C VAL A 83 -10.53 -15.11 6.79
N LEU A 84 -9.44 -14.43 7.11
CA LEU A 84 -8.34 -14.21 6.16
C LEU A 84 -7.64 -15.51 5.74
N ARG A 85 -7.59 -16.52 6.62
CA ARG A 85 -7.07 -17.85 6.29
C ARG A 85 -8.06 -18.67 5.45
N LEU A 86 -9.35 -18.44 5.63
CA LEU A 86 -10.42 -19.10 4.87
C LEU A 86 -10.45 -18.63 3.42
N VAL A 87 -10.26 -17.33 3.13
CA VAL A 87 -10.26 -16.78 1.76
C VAL A 87 -9.37 -17.57 0.77
N PRO A 88 -8.06 -17.78 1.02
CA PRO A 88 -7.21 -18.54 0.10
C PRO A 88 -7.56 -20.04 0.09
N SER A 89 -8.08 -20.60 1.18
CA SER A 89 -8.53 -22.00 1.22
C SER A 89 -9.76 -22.23 0.34
N PHE A 90 -10.73 -21.31 0.37
CA PHE A 90 -11.94 -21.35 -0.45
C PHE A 90 -11.60 -21.17 -1.92
N GLY A 91 -10.67 -20.26 -2.24
CA GLY A 91 -10.15 -20.10 -3.61
C GLY A 91 -9.54 -21.39 -4.15
N ARG A 92 -8.60 -22.01 -3.40
CA ARG A 92 -7.99 -23.29 -3.82
C ARG A 92 -9.02 -24.41 -3.99
N ARG A 93 -10.00 -24.50 -3.08
CA ARG A 93 -11.06 -25.51 -3.18
C ARG A 93 -11.95 -25.27 -4.39
N ALA A 94 -12.33 -24.02 -4.66
CA ALA A 94 -13.11 -23.67 -5.84
C ALA A 94 -12.37 -24.02 -7.14
N SER A 95 -11.07 -23.71 -7.23
CA SER A 95 -10.22 -24.10 -8.36
C SER A 95 -10.14 -25.62 -8.53
N ALA A 96 -9.88 -26.37 -7.45
CA ALA A 96 -9.80 -27.83 -7.50
C ALA A 96 -11.13 -28.48 -7.95
N VAL A 97 -12.27 -27.95 -7.49
CA VAL A 97 -13.59 -28.42 -7.94
C VAL A 97 -13.81 -28.09 -9.41
N ALA A 98 -13.44 -26.89 -9.86
CA ALA A 98 -13.57 -26.48 -11.26
C ALA A 98 -12.69 -27.35 -12.18
N GLU A 99 -11.47 -27.66 -11.76
CA GLU A 99 -10.54 -28.56 -12.47
C GLU A 99 -11.07 -30.00 -12.52
N ALA A 100 -11.59 -30.53 -11.42
CA ALA A 100 -12.21 -31.85 -11.39
C ALA A 100 -13.43 -31.92 -12.33
N ARG A 101 -14.22 -30.85 -12.41
CA ARG A 101 -15.33 -30.73 -13.36
C ARG A 101 -14.86 -30.65 -14.81
N ALA A 102 -13.75 -29.96 -15.07
CA ALA A 102 -13.12 -29.98 -16.38
C ALA A 102 -12.65 -31.38 -16.79
N GLY A 103 -12.10 -32.16 -15.86
CA GLY A 103 -11.66 -33.54 -16.11
C GLY A 103 -12.78 -34.50 -16.54
N ILE A 104 -14.03 -34.26 -16.10
CA ILE A 104 -15.21 -35.06 -16.47
C ILE A 104 -15.97 -34.49 -17.68
N GLY A 105 -15.37 -33.57 -18.43
CA GLY A 105 -15.99 -32.95 -19.61
C GLY A 105 -17.09 -31.94 -19.31
N LEU A 106 -17.30 -31.60 -18.03
CA LEU A 106 -18.25 -30.57 -17.58
C LEU A 106 -17.61 -29.19 -17.41
N GLY A 107 -16.30 -29.06 -17.67
CA GLY A 107 -15.58 -27.81 -17.48
C GLY A 107 -15.22 -27.10 -18.78
N ARG A 108 -14.79 -25.86 -18.58
CA ARG A 108 -14.55 -24.88 -19.62
C ARG A 108 -13.37 -25.28 -20.51
N GLY A 109 -13.63 -25.65 -21.75
CA GLY A 109 -12.65 -25.53 -22.83
C GLY A 109 -12.43 -24.06 -23.16
N SER A 110 -11.18 -23.61 -23.27
CA SER A 110 -10.71 -22.23 -23.46
C SER A 110 -11.19 -21.50 -24.74
N GLY A 111 -12.19 -22.01 -25.48
CA GLY A 111 -12.54 -21.49 -26.81
C GLY A 111 -14.02 -21.46 -27.20
N THR A 112 -14.92 -22.07 -26.43
CA THR A 112 -16.33 -22.17 -26.85
C THR A 112 -17.15 -20.99 -26.35
N LYS A 113 -17.97 -20.37 -27.23
CA LYS A 113 -18.96 -19.34 -26.87
C LYS A 113 -20.09 -19.97 -26.04
N VAL A 114 -19.79 -20.31 -24.78
CA VAL A 114 -20.77 -20.86 -23.84
C VAL A 114 -21.78 -19.78 -23.47
N PRO A 115 -23.10 -20.04 -23.56
CA PRO A 115 -24.13 -19.08 -23.15
C PRO A 115 -23.97 -18.69 -21.68
N ALA A 116 -24.24 -17.42 -21.35
CA ALA A 116 -24.08 -16.90 -19.99
C ALA A 116 -24.83 -17.74 -18.93
N ILE A 117 -25.99 -18.29 -19.29
CA ILE A 117 -26.81 -19.16 -18.44
C ILE A 117 -26.07 -20.43 -18.01
N ALA A 118 -25.36 -21.07 -18.95
CA ALA A 118 -24.57 -22.26 -18.63
C ALA A 118 -23.38 -21.93 -17.73
N ARG A 119 -22.78 -20.74 -17.88
CA ARG A 119 -21.70 -20.26 -17.00
C ARG A 119 -22.18 -20.04 -15.57
N VAL A 120 -23.38 -19.47 -15.41
CA VAL A 120 -24.00 -19.27 -14.10
C VAL A 120 -24.31 -20.62 -13.46
N ARG A 121 -24.89 -21.57 -14.21
CA ARG A 121 -25.18 -22.92 -13.71
C ARG A 121 -23.92 -23.66 -13.26
N GLU A 122 -22.82 -23.57 -14.01
CA GLU A 122 -21.56 -24.19 -13.58
C GLU A 122 -21.02 -23.55 -12.29
N ALA A 123 -21.04 -22.21 -12.22
CA ALA A 123 -20.59 -21.47 -11.06
C ALA A 123 -21.44 -21.77 -9.80
N THR A 124 -22.76 -21.91 -9.93
CA THR A 124 -23.62 -22.24 -8.79
C THR A 124 -23.32 -23.63 -8.23
N VAL A 125 -23.04 -24.62 -9.08
CA VAL A 125 -22.70 -25.96 -8.60
C VAL A 125 -21.31 -25.99 -7.96
N VAL A 126 -20.34 -25.19 -8.46
CA VAL A 126 -19.04 -25.03 -7.78
C VAL A 126 -19.25 -24.37 -6.41
N LEU A 127 -19.99 -23.26 -6.36
CA LEU A 127 -20.29 -22.56 -5.11
C LEU A 127 -21.03 -23.44 -4.09
N ALA A 128 -22.02 -24.23 -4.53
CA ALA A 128 -22.75 -25.15 -3.65
C ALA A 128 -21.80 -26.19 -3.03
N SER A 129 -20.90 -26.77 -3.83
CA SER A 129 -19.93 -27.74 -3.31
C SER A 129 -18.91 -27.13 -2.36
N VAL A 130 -18.44 -25.91 -2.64
CA VAL A 130 -17.51 -25.19 -1.76
C VAL A 130 -18.21 -24.77 -0.46
N SER A 131 -19.50 -24.46 -0.51
CA SER A 131 -20.31 -24.11 0.67
C SER A 131 -20.57 -25.33 1.57
N ALA A 132 -20.87 -26.49 0.97
CA ALA A 132 -20.99 -27.73 1.74
C ALA A 132 -19.66 -28.08 2.44
N TRP A 133 -18.55 -27.97 1.70
CA TRP A 133 -17.21 -28.19 2.24
C TRP A 133 -16.85 -27.16 3.32
N SER A 134 -17.24 -25.89 3.18
CA SER A 134 -16.92 -24.87 4.17
C SER A 134 -17.65 -25.08 5.51
N LEU A 135 -18.90 -25.56 5.47
CA LEU A 135 -19.65 -25.94 6.67
C LEU A 135 -19.02 -27.12 7.39
N GLU A 136 -18.65 -28.17 6.64
CA GLU A 136 -17.93 -29.33 7.18
C GLU A 136 -16.59 -28.92 7.79
N HIS A 137 -15.81 -28.10 7.07
CA HIS A 137 -14.53 -27.59 7.54
C HIS A 137 -14.68 -26.71 8.78
N GLY A 138 -15.74 -25.91 8.86
CA GLY A 138 -16.07 -25.09 10.02
C GLY A 138 -16.39 -25.93 11.26
N MET A 139 -17.24 -26.94 11.11
CA MET A 139 -17.57 -27.88 12.19
C MET A 139 -16.34 -28.65 12.68
N ALA A 140 -15.53 -29.18 11.77
CA ALA A 140 -14.30 -29.88 12.12
C ALA A 140 -13.29 -28.97 12.84
N THR A 141 -13.17 -27.71 12.39
CA THR A 141 -12.29 -26.72 13.03
C THR A 141 -12.79 -26.37 14.43
N ALA A 142 -14.11 -26.19 14.62
CA ALA A 142 -14.71 -25.92 15.92
C ALA A 142 -14.47 -27.08 16.91
N GLY A 143 -14.73 -28.33 16.50
CA GLY A 143 -14.46 -29.50 17.34
C GLY A 143 -12.96 -29.69 17.66
N ALA A 144 -12.07 -29.35 16.72
CA ALA A 144 -10.63 -29.34 16.96
C ALA A 144 -10.19 -28.22 17.92
N MET A 145 -10.88 -27.08 17.94
CA MET A 145 -10.63 -26.00 18.89
C MET A 145 -11.11 -26.39 20.28
N GLU A 146 -12.31 -26.97 20.39
CA GLU A 146 -12.88 -27.46 21.64
C GLU A 146 -12.02 -28.55 22.31
N SER A 147 -11.58 -29.55 21.54
CA SER A 147 -10.69 -30.62 22.06
C SER A 147 -9.32 -30.10 22.53
N ARG A 148 -8.86 -28.95 22.02
CA ARG A 148 -7.64 -28.27 22.47
C ARG A 148 -7.87 -27.33 23.66
N GLY A 149 -9.06 -27.35 24.25
CA GLY A 149 -9.41 -26.54 25.42
C GLY A 149 -9.69 -25.07 25.10
N PHE A 150 -10.04 -24.74 23.85
CA PHE A 150 -10.39 -23.37 23.48
C PHE A 150 -11.59 -22.88 24.32
N GLY A 151 -11.40 -21.82 25.10
CA GLY A 151 -12.43 -21.23 25.97
C GLY A 151 -12.39 -21.68 27.43
N THR A 152 -11.51 -22.63 27.80
CA THR A 152 -11.44 -23.18 29.17
C THR A 152 -10.53 -22.41 30.14
N GLY A 153 -9.70 -21.48 29.64
CA GLY A 153 -8.73 -20.75 30.47
C GLY A 153 -8.30 -19.38 29.92
N ARG A 154 -7.43 -18.71 30.68
CA ARG A 154 -6.88 -17.40 30.33
C ARG A 154 -5.98 -17.51 29.10
N ARG A 155 -6.28 -16.73 28.06
CA ARG A 155 -5.50 -16.75 26.80
C ARG A 155 -4.11 -16.17 26.99
N THR A 156 -3.11 -16.87 26.48
CA THR A 156 -1.74 -16.37 26.31
C THR A 156 -1.49 -16.06 24.84
N THR A 157 -0.81 -14.95 24.55
CA THR A 157 -0.45 -14.55 23.19
C THR A 157 0.99 -14.96 22.92
N VAL A 158 1.22 -15.74 21.85
CA VAL A 158 2.57 -16.03 21.36
C VAL A 158 3.03 -14.87 20.48
N PRO A 159 4.08 -14.11 20.85
CA PRO A 159 4.58 -13.05 20.01
C PRO A 159 5.36 -13.64 18.82
N CYS A 160 4.80 -13.56 17.62
CA CYS A 160 5.49 -14.01 16.40
C CYS A 160 6.56 -13.02 15.91
N TRP A 161 6.53 -11.76 16.39
CA TRP A 161 7.46 -10.71 15.99
C TRP A 161 8.05 -10.01 17.21
N SER A 162 9.38 -9.96 17.28
CA SER A 162 10.15 -9.21 18.28
C SER A 162 10.67 -7.91 17.69
N PHE A 163 10.55 -6.81 18.42
CA PHE A 163 11.17 -5.54 18.05
C PHE A 163 12.69 -5.67 18.08
N ARG A 164 13.37 -5.37 16.97
CA ARG A 164 14.84 -5.41 16.91
C ARG A 164 15.42 -4.01 17.07
N TRP A 165 16.65 -3.92 17.54
CA TRP A 165 17.37 -2.64 17.67
C TRP A 165 17.42 -1.86 16.35
N ARG A 166 17.45 -2.57 15.21
CA ARG A 166 17.42 -2.01 13.85
C ARG A 166 16.11 -1.28 13.56
N ASP A 167 15.00 -1.77 14.10
CA ASP A 167 13.68 -1.16 13.94
C ASP A 167 13.62 0.12 14.78
N GLY A 168 14.19 0.09 15.99
CA GLY A 168 14.35 1.27 16.85
C GLY A 168 15.26 2.35 16.25
N ALA A 169 16.41 1.96 15.68
CA ALA A 169 17.31 2.89 15.01
C ALA A 169 16.66 3.55 13.78
N ALA A 170 15.90 2.78 12.99
CA ALA A 170 15.17 3.33 11.84
C ALA A 170 14.07 4.30 12.27
N LEU A 171 13.30 3.97 13.32
CA LEU A 171 12.28 4.86 13.88
C LEU A 171 12.90 6.13 14.49
N GLY A 172 14.02 6.01 15.20
CA GLY A 172 14.75 7.16 15.74
C GLY A 172 15.23 8.11 14.65
N LEU A 173 15.79 7.57 13.56
CA LEU A 173 16.18 8.37 12.39
C LEU A 173 14.99 9.08 11.74
N MET A 174 13.87 8.37 11.54
CA MET A 174 12.63 8.97 11.02
C MET A 174 12.12 10.11 11.92
N GLY A 175 12.13 9.89 13.24
CA GLY A 175 11.72 10.89 14.22
C GLY A 175 12.62 12.12 14.23
N ALA A 176 13.94 11.94 14.14
CA ALA A 176 14.90 13.05 14.07
C ALA A 176 14.70 13.87 12.79
N LEU A 177 14.54 13.22 11.63
CA LEU A 177 14.28 13.91 10.37
C LEU A 177 12.94 14.66 10.40
N ALA A 178 11.90 14.04 10.95
CA ALA A 178 10.61 14.70 11.13
C ALA A 178 10.69 15.92 12.05
N ALA A 179 11.45 15.83 13.15
CA ALA A 179 11.65 16.95 14.08
C ALA A 179 12.34 18.14 13.40
N VAL A 180 13.36 17.89 12.56
CA VAL A 180 14.03 18.95 11.79
C VAL A 180 13.07 19.63 10.81
N VAL A 181 12.20 18.86 10.14
CA VAL A 181 11.19 19.42 9.22
C VAL A 181 10.15 20.25 9.98
N VAL A 182 9.65 19.75 11.12
CA VAL A 182 8.67 20.47 11.95
C VAL A 182 9.27 21.74 12.55
N ALA A 183 10.52 21.70 13.01
CA ALA A 183 11.22 22.88 13.50
C ALA A 183 11.42 23.93 12.39
N GLY A 184 11.80 23.51 11.19
CA GLY A 184 11.90 24.39 10.02
C GLY A 184 10.54 25.02 9.64
N ALA A 185 9.45 24.26 9.75
CA ALA A 185 8.10 24.77 9.51
C ALA A 185 7.63 25.75 10.58
N ALA A 186 7.90 25.48 11.86
CA ALA A 186 7.55 26.36 12.97
C ALA A 186 8.31 27.71 12.92
N LEU A 187 9.50 27.72 12.32
CA LEU A 187 10.33 28.91 12.14
C LEU A 187 9.97 29.70 10.86
N GLY A 188 8.92 29.30 10.12
CA GLY A 188 8.48 29.97 8.89
C GLY A 188 9.43 29.79 7.70
N ALA A 189 10.51 29.01 7.87
CA ALA A 189 11.54 28.83 6.83
C ALA A 189 11.06 27.95 5.66
N THR A 190 9.90 27.29 5.75
CA THR A 190 9.37 26.38 4.71
C THR A 190 8.34 27.01 3.78
N GLU A 191 8.02 28.30 3.93
CA GLU A 191 7.03 28.99 3.10
C GLU A 191 7.61 29.35 1.73
N ALA A 192 7.60 28.39 0.81
CA ALA A 192 7.85 28.66 -0.61
C ALA A 192 6.57 29.23 -1.23
N THR A 193 6.53 30.55 -1.44
CA THR A 193 5.44 31.19 -2.18
C THR A 193 5.71 31.06 -3.68
N PHE A 194 4.82 30.36 -4.38
CA PHE A 194 4.92 30.14 -5.84
C PHE A 194 4.19 31.19 -6.67
N PHE A 195 3.33 32.01 -6.05
CA PHE A 195 2.55 33.07 -6.69
C PHE A 195 2.71 34.38 -5.90
N PRO A 196 2.95 35.56 -6.52
CA PRO A 196 3.11 35.87 -7.95
C PRO A 196 4.58 35.85 -8.46
N ARG A 197 5.56 35.66 -7.58
CA ARG A 197 6.95 35.32 -7.93
C ARG A 197 7.37 34.15 -7.06
N VAL A 198 8.25 33.29 -7.58
CA VAL A 198 8.95 32.28 -6.77
C VAL A 198 9.89 33.02 -5.83
N ALA A 199 9.36 33.43 -4.67
CA ALA A 199 10.19 33.94 -3.59
C ALA A 199 10.62 32.73 -2.77
N MET A 200 11.80 32.20 -3.10
CA MET A 200 12.49 31.34 -2.17
C MET A 200 12.92 32.23 -0.99
N PRO A 201 12.63 31.84 0.27
CA PRO A 201 13.27 32.50 1.40
C PRO A 201 14.78 32.51 1.15
N ALA A 202 15.45 33.60 1.54
CA ALA A 202 16.90 33.73 1.42
C ALA A 202 17.57 32.43 1.87
N ALA A 203 18.71 32.07 1.27
CA ALA A 203 19.45 30.84 1.50
C ALA A 203 19.95 30.71 2.96
N GLU A 204 19.02 30.60 3.89
CA GLU A 204 19.26 30.29 5.27
C GLU A 204 19.65 28.81 5.31
N PRO A 205 20.74 28.46 5.99
CA PRO A 205 21.18 27.08 6.13
C PRO A 205 20.08 26.17 6.70
N MET A 206 19.12 26.76 7.42
CA MET A 206 17.95 26.09 7.95
C MET A 206 16.93 25.65 6.88
N PHE A 207 16.73 26.44 5.82
CA PHE A 207 15.88 26.04 4.69
C PHE A 207 16.50 24.86 3.94
N GLY A 208 17.80 24.92 3.65
CA GLY A 208 18.54 23.83 3.01
C GLY A 208 18.53 22.53 3.84
N ALA A 209 18.71 22.65 5.16
CA ALA A 209 18.64 21.52 6.08
C ALA A 209 17.23 20.91 6.13
N SER A 210 16.18 21.72 6.18
CA SER A 210 14.79 21.24 6.20
C SER A 210 14.40 20.54 4.89
N LEU A 211 14.81 21.08 3.74
CA LEU A 211 14.57 20.47 2.43
C LEU A 211 15.34 19.15 2.27
N ALA A 212 16.61 19.11 2.70
CA ALA A 212 17.43 17.90 2.67
C ALA A 212 16.85 16.81 3.60
N ALA A 213 16.41 17.20 4.81
CA ALA A 213 15.77 16.29 5.75
C ALA A 213 14.45 15.72 5.20
N TYR A 214 13.62 16.57 4.58
CA TYR A 214 12.39 16.15 3.93
C TYR A 214 12.64 15.20 2.74
N GLY A 215 13.59 15.53 1.86
CA GLY A 215 13.99 14.66 0.76
C GLY A 215 14.53 13.30 1.23
N LEU A 216 15.34 13.29 2.30
CA LEU A 216 15.86 12.07 2.89
C LEU A 216 14.75 11.22 3.53
N LEU A 217 13.79 11.85 4.20
CA LEU A 217 12.63 11.16 4.79
C LEU A 217 11.76 10.50 3.72
N LEU A 218 11.55 11.18 2.60
CA LEU A 218 10.82 10.64 1.45
C LEU A 218 11.56 9.46 0.78
N LEU A 219 12.89 9.52 0.70
CA LEU A 219 13.70 8.46 0.10
C LEU A 219 13.97 7.28 1.04
N LEU A 220 13.67 7.41 2.33
CA LEU A 220 13.99 6.41 3.36
C LEU A 220 13.38 5.02 3.05
N PRO A 221 12.10 4.87 2.67
CA PRO A 221 11.54 3.57 2.28
C PRO A 221 12.25 2.98 1.06
N ALA A 222 12.65 3.81 0.09
CA ALA A 222 13.37 3.37 -1.09
C ALA A 222 14.79 2.88 -0.74
N LEU A 223 15.48 3.58 0.15
CA LEU A 223 16.81 3.18 0.64
C LEU A 223 16.77 1.86 1.41
N VAL A 224 15.78 1.67 2.28
CA VAL A 224 15.62 0.44 3.06
C VAL A 224 15.33 -0.75 2.13
N MET A 225 14.37 -0.60 1.22
CA MET A 225 14.00 -1.62 0.24
C MET A 225 15.15 -1.93 -0.74
N GLY A 226 15.86 -0.89 -1.20
CA GLY A 226 17.01 -1.03 -2.10
C GLY A 226 18.16 -1.79 -1.44
N ARG A 227 18.49 -1.46 -0.19
CA ARG A 227 19.53 -2.16 0.59
C ARG A 227 19.18 -3.64 0.79
N GLU A 228 17.92 -3.95 1.05
CA GLU A 228 17.47 -5.34 1.21
C GLU A 228 17.57 -6.12 -0.10
N ARG A 229 17.20 -5.50 -1.22
CA ARG A 229 17.34 -6.08 -2.56
C ARG A 229 18.79 -6.33 -2.95
N LEU A 230 19.68 -5.38 -2.67
CA LEU A 230 21.13 -5.52 -2.89
C LEU A 230 21.72 -6.69 -2.08
N ARG A 231 21.40 -6.77 -0.78
CA ARG A 231 21.83 -7.88 0.08
C ARG A 231 21.35 -9.23 -0.45
N TRP A 232 20.13 -9.30 -0.95
CA TRP A 232 19.60 -10.52 -1.53
C TRP A 232 20.37 -10.93 -2.80
N HIS A 233 20.70 -9.98 -3.68
CA HIS A 233 21.54 -10.24 -4.86
C HIS A 233 22.94 -10.75 -4.47
N PHE A 234 23.62 -10.11 -3.52
CA PHE A 234 24.94 -10.57 -3.05
C PHE A 234 24.90 -11.93 -2.34
N SER A 235 23.81 -12.26 -1.65
CA SER A 235 23.64 -13.58 -1.03
C SER A 235 23.37 -14.70 -2.05
N ARG A 236 22.72 -14.38 -3.17
CA ARG A 236 22.49 -15.32 -4.27
C ARG A 236 23.75 -15.59 -5.09
N ALA A 237 24.64 -14.61 -5.21
CA ALA A 237 25.92 -14.76 -5.91
C ALA A 237 26.98 -15.54 -5.10
N ARG A 238 26.72 -15.83 -3.82
CA ARG A 238 27.61 -16.61 -2.93
C ARG A 238 27.19 -18.09 -2.77
N ARG A 239 26.18 -18.54 -3.51
CA ARG A 239 25.82 -19.96 -3.66
C ARG A 239 26.18 -20.41 -5.07
#